data_AF-A0A2A4B6Y9-F1
#
_entry.id   AF-A0A2A4B6Y9-F1
#
_cell.length_a   1.000
_cell.length_b   1.000
_cell.length_c   1.000
_cell.angle_alpha   90.00
_cell.angle_beta   90.00
_cell.angle_gamma   90.00
#
_symmetry.space_group_name_H-M   'P 1'
#
loop_
_entity.id
_entity.type
_entity.pdbx_description
1 polymer ?
#
loop_
_entity_poly.entity_id
_entity_poly.type
_entity_poly.pdbx_seq_one_letter_code
_entity_poly.pdbx_strand_id
1 'polypeptide(L)' 'MIDINTASADEIDAVPQLKGHGFEIVRYREERGRFEAVRQFEEVPGMAGKAAGLEDAIRFG' A
#
# COMPACT_ATOMS: atom_id res chain seq x y z
N MET A 1 12.30 2.09 0.16
CA MET A 1 11.16 3.03 0.08
C MET A 1 10.62 3.01 -1.34
N ILE A 2 9.35 2.68 -1.53
CA ILE A 2 8.66 2.65 -2.84
C ILE A 2 7.56 3.71 -2.92
N ASP A 3 7.18 4.11 -4.14
CA ASP A 3 6.01 4.98 -4.34
C ASP A 3 4.74 4.15 -4.40
N ILE A 4 3.88 4.26 -3.37
CA ILE A 4 2.68 3.44 -3.32
C ILE A 4 1.62 3.86 -4.35
N ASN A 5 1.71 5.05 -4.94
CA ASN A 5 0.72 5.49 -5.93
C ASN A 5 1.07 5.06 -7.35
N THR A 6 2.31 4.65 -7.60
CA THR A 6 2.80 4.29 -8.95
C THR A 6 3.39 2.90 -9.06
N ALA A 7 3.86 2.29 -7.96
CA ALA A 7 4.43 0.94 -7.98
C ALA A 7 3.41 -0.10 -8.46
N SER A 8 3.88 -1.08 -9.21
CA SER A 8 3.11 -2.26 -9.61
C SER A 8 2.79 -3.16 -8.40
N ALA A 9 1.83 -4.08 -8.56
CA ALA A 9 1.51 -5.05 -7.52
C ALA A 9 2.73 -5.92 -7.13
N ASP A 10 3.55 -6.33 -8.10
CA ASP A 10 4.75 -7.14 -7.86
C ASP A 10 5.82 -6.37 -7.09
N GLU A 11 6.03 -5.08 -7.40
CA GLU A 11 6.95 -4.21 -6.65
C GLU A 11 6.48 -3.97 -5.22
N ILE A 12 5.16 -3.86 -5.01
CA ILE A 12 4.56 -3.76 -3.68
C ILE A 12 4.74 -5.06 -2.91
N ASP A 13 4.50 -6.22 -3.54
CA ASP A 13 4.65 -7.53 -2.90
C ASP A 13 6.12 -7.88 -2.58
N ALA A 14 7.07 -7.24 -3.24
CA ALA A 14 8.49 -7.35 -2.90
C ALA A 14 8.85 -6.65 -1.58
N VAL A 15 7.98 -5.77 -1.05
CA VAL A 15 8.15 -5.15 0.27
C VAL A 15 7.71 -6.15 1.35
N PRO A 16 8.58 -6.56 2.29
CA PRO A 16 8.25 -7.60 3.27
C PRO A 16 6.97 -7.34 4.07
N GLN A 17 6.71 -6.08 4.43
CA GLN A 17 5.51 -5.65 5.18
C GLN A 17 4.22 -5.72 4.35
N LEU A 18 4.31 -5.69 3.02
CA LEU A 18 3.18 -5.63 2.09
C LEU A 18 3.01 -6.91 1.27
N LYS A 19 3.85 -7.92 1.50
CA LYS A 19 3.84 -9.17 0.74
C LYS A 19 2.47 -9.85 0.78
N GLY A 20 1.90 -10.06 -0.40
CA GLY A 20 0.58 -10.66 -0.60
C GLY A 20 -0.57 -9.66 -0.62
N HIS A 21 -0.27 -8.36 -0.61
CA HIS A 21 -1.26 -7.27 -0.61
C HIS A 21 -1.15 -6.34 -1.81
N GLY A 22 -0.15 -6.52 -2.69
CA GLY A 22 0.08 -5.65 -3.84
C GLY A 22 -1.14 -5.47 -4.74
N PHE A 23 -1.83 -6.57 -5.08
CA PHE A 23 -3.04 -6.52 -5.89
C PHE A 23 -4.16 -5.67 -5.26
N GLU A 24 -4.46 -5.89 -3.97
CA GLU A 24 -5.53 -5.19 -3.26
C GLU A 24 -5.22 -3.69 -3.10
N ILE A 25 -3.95 -3.33 -2.91
CA ILE A 25 -3.50 -1.94 -2.81
C ILE A 25 -3.66 -1.23 -4.15
N VAL A 26 -3.26 -1.85 -5.26
CA VAL A 26 -3.43 -1.30 -6.62
C VAL A 26 -4.92 -1.12 -6.92
N ARG A 27 -5.74 -2.15 -6.68
CA ARG A 27 -7.19 -2.07 -6.89
C ARG A 27 -7.81 -0.95 -6.06
N TYR A 28 -7.44 -0.84 -4.78
CA TYR A 28 -7.97 0.20 -3.90
C TYR A 28 -7.65 1.60 -4.44
N ARG A 29 -6.40 1.90 -4.83
CA ARG A 29 -6.05 3.24 -5.33
C ARG A 29 -6.67 3.57 -6.68
N GLU A 30 -6.96 2.57 -7.50
CA GLU A 30 -7.68 2.74 -8.77
C GLU A 30 -9.17 3.04 -8.56
N GLU A 31 -9.79 2.41 -7.56
CA GLU A 31 -11.21 2.60 -7.24
C GLU A 31 -11.51 3.82 -6.35
N ARG A 32 -10.61 4.13 -5.42
CA ARG A 32 -10.81 5.14 -4.35
C ARG A 32 -9.96 6.39 -4.51
N GLY A 33 -8.98 6.36 -5.42
CA GLY A 33 -8.00 7.42 -5.59
C GLY A 33 -6.70 7.16 -4.83
N ARG A 34 -5.73 8.06 -5.04
CA ARG A 34 -4.37 7.93 -4.50
C ARG A 34 -4.34 7.94 -2.97
N PHE A 35 -3.33 7.27 -2.42
CA PHE A 35 -3.01 7.37 -1.01
C PHE A 35 -2.26 8.67 -0.69
N GLU A 36 -2.58 9.25 0.45
CA GLU A 36 -1.96 10.45 1.01
C GLU A 36 -1.45 10.21 2.45
N ALA A 37 -1.87 9.13 3.10
CA ALA A 37 -1.45 8.78 4.45
C ALA A 37 -1.51 7.27 4.72
N VAL A 38 -0.60 6.78 5.59
CA VAL A 38 -0.51 5.37 5.98
C VAL A 38 -1.81 4.83 6.59
N ARG A 39 -2.55 5.66 7.36
CA ARG A 39 -3.84 5.26 7.95
C ARG A 39 -4.88 4.77 6.95
N GLN A 40 -4.80 5.18 5.67
CA GLN A 40 -5.75 4.75 4.64
C GLN A 40 -5.60 3.27 4.28
N PHE A 41 -4.47 2.64 4.62
CA PHE A 41 -4.30 1.19 4.44
C PHE A 41 -5.21 0.38 5.36
N GLU A 42 -5.74 0.97 6.44
CA GLU A 42 -6.76 0.32 7.27
C GLU A 42 -8.06 0.04 6.50
N GLU A 43 -8.29 0.74 5.39
CA GLU A 43 -9.45 0.56 4.51
C GLU A 43 -9.19 -0.43 3.36
N VAL A 44 -7.93 -0.86 3.18
CA VAL A 44 -7.57 -1.86 2.16
C VAL A 44 -7.94 -3.25 2.69
N PRO A 45 -8.71 -4.06 1.94
CA PRO A 45 -9.07 -5.40 2.38
C PRO A 45 -7.84 -6.24 2.78
N GLY A 46 -7.86 -6.78 3.99
CA GLY A 46 -6.77 -7.61 4.53
C GLY A 46 -5.58 -6.84 5.13
N MET A 47 -5.62 -5.50 5.16
CA MET A 47 -4.57 -4.64 5.73
C MET A 47 -4.94 -3.98 7.07
N ALA A 48 -6.17 -4.19 7.57
CA ALA A 48 -6.57 -3.70 8.88
C ALA A 48 -5.61 -4.17 9.99
N GLY A 49 -5.07 -3.23 10.77
CA GLY A 49 -4.08 -3.45 11.82
C GLY A 49 -2.65 -3.72 11.33
N LYS A 50 -2.37 -3.56 10.03
CA LYS A 50 -1.05 -3.78 9.41
C LYS A 50 -0.39 -2.51 8.88
N ALA A 51 -0.99 -1.34 9.12
CA ALA A 51 -0.45 -0.08 8.62
C ALA A 51 0.80 0.41 9.38
N ALA A 52 0.96 0.02 10.64
CA ALA A 52 2.05 0.48 11.49
C ALA A 52 3.44 0.10 10.91
N GLY A 53 4.33 1.10 10.78
CA GLY A 53 5.69 0.91 10.29
C GLY A 53 5.83 0.92 8.77
N LEU A 54 4.74 1.16 8.03
CA LEU A 54 4.81 1.36 6.59
C LEU A 54 5.47 2.68 6.22
N GLU A 55 5.50 3.67 7.12
CA GLU A 55 6.13 4.98 6.93
C GLU A 55 7.59 4.89 6.47
N ASP A 56 8.33 3.86 6.93
CA ASP A 56 9.73 3.63 6.56
C ASP A 56 9.88 2.92 5.19
N ALA A 57 8.82 2.26 4.73
CA ALA A 57 8.81 1.42 3.54
C ALA A 57 8.24 2.13 2.30
N ILE A 58 7.39 3.14 2.48
CA ILE A 58 6.63 3.77 1.38
C ILE A 58 6.73 5.30 1.39
N ARG A 59 6.40 5.90 0.25
CA ARG A 59 6.12 7.33 0.08
C ARG A 59 4.88 7.52 -0.80
N PHE A 60 4.29 8.71 -0.73
CA PHE A 60 3.14 9.11 -1.55
C PHE A 60 3.62 10.10 -2.62
N GLY A 61 3.75 9.66 -3.87
CA GLY A 61 4.02 10.52 -5.03
C GLY A 61 2.82 10.71 -5.94
#